data_AF-A0A370TXS2-F1
#
_entry.id   AF-A0A370TXS2-F1
#
_cell.length_a   1.000
_cell.length_b   1.000
_cell.length_c   1.000
_cell.angle_alpha   90.00
_cell.angle_beta   90.00
_cell.angle_gamma   90.00
#
_symmetry.space_group_name_H-M   'P 1'
#
loop_
_entity.id
_entity.type
_entity.pdbx_description
1 polymer ?
#
loop_
_entity_poly.entity_id
_entity_poly.type
_entity_poly.pdbx_seq_one_letter_code
_entity_poly.pdbx_strand_id
1 'polypeptide(L)'
;MSSSSHSTPVKSPKPPAKAQKSGPSSTPLFTPTMQDRQARNKNPYSSSDDEDSPDEDQDDRYDSSYANTQLRRDAAIKLDNPELVMMLAQSRNESIPSTRRYLTKLMGGFITQRQLDAQAAAAAVKVPDPKPSTSRPTSTRKTI
;
A
#
# COMPACT_ATOMS: atom_id res chain seq x y z
N MET A 1 -13.85 23.09 -45.24
CA MET A 1 -12.73 22.29 -45.78
C MET A 1 -11.76 22.07 -44.63
N SER A 2 -11.61 20.84 -44.16
CA SER A 2 -10.77 20.49 -43.00
C SER A 2 -9.30 20.34 -43.41
N SER A 3 -8.40 21.13 -42.83
CA SER A 3 -6.96 20.96 -42.99
C SER A 3 -6.36 20.40 -41.70
N SER A 4 -5.99 19.12 -41.74
CA SER A 4 -5.29 18.38 -40.69
C SER A 4 -3.80 18.76 -40.70
N SER A 5 -3.28 19.33 -39.62
CA SER A 5 -1.85 19.62 -39.46
C SER A 5 -1.20 18.52 -38.61
N HIS A 6 -0.54 17.58 -39.28
CA HIS A 6 0.36 16.62 -38.64
C HIS A 6 1.77 17.21 -38.65
N SER A 7 2.31 17.54 -37.48
CA SER A 7 3.67 18.06 -37.30
C SER A 7 4.61 16.91 -36.94
N THR A 8 5.69 16.73 -37.71
CA THR A 8 6.75 15.76 -37.42
C THR A 8 7.94 16.47 -36.78
N PRO A 9 8.54 15.97 -35.70
CA PRO A 9 9.79 16.52 -35.20
C PRO A 9 10.98 15.98 -35.99
N VAL A 10 11.75 16.91 -36.54
CA VAL A 10 12.95 16.70 -37.35
C VAL A 10 14.14 16.32 -36.47
N LYS A 11 14.85 15.27 -36.89
CA LYS A 11 16.10 14.74 -36.34
C LYS A 11 17.19 15.82 -36.29
N SER A 12 17.68 16.16 -35.10
CA SER A 12 18.81 17.09 -34.90
C SER A 12 20.14 16.35 -34.68
N PRO A 13 21.30 16.96 -35.04
CA PRO A 13 22.58 16.27 -35.19
C PRO A 13 23.42 16.18 -33.90
N LYS A 14 24.34 15.20 -33.91
CA LYS A 14 25.30 14.84 -32.86
C LYS A 14 26.41 15.90 -32.67
N PRO A 15 26.73 16.35 -31.45
CA PRO A 15 27.95 17.12 -31.17
C PRO A 15 29.15 16.20 -30.88
N PRO A 16 30.40 16.73 -31.00
CA PRO A 16 31.60 15.93 -31.26
C PRO A 16 32.17 15.24 -30.02
N ALA A 17 32.85 14.11 -30.29
CA ALA A 17 33.67 13.39 -29.34
C ALA A 17 34.82 14.26 -28.83
N LYS A 18 34.92 14.43 -27.52
CA LYS A 18 36.19 14.71 -26.84
C LYS A 18 36.61 13.46 -26.07
N ALA A 19 37.80 12.98 -26.41
CA ALA A 19 38.42 11.80 -25.86
C ALA A 19 38.64 11.91 -24.34
N GLN A 20 38.07 10.92 -23.64
CA GLN A 20 38.68 10.10 -22.60
C GLN A 20 39.69 10.76 -21.64
N LYS A 21 39.24 10.97 -20.40
CA LYS A 21 40.06 10.67 -19.22
C LYS A 21 39.51 9.39 -18.61
N SER A 22 40.29 8.32 -18.69
CA SER A 22 40.05 7.02 -18.06
C SER A 22 40.09 7.16 -16.53
N GLY A 23 38.97 6.88 -15.87
CA GLY A 23 38.87 6.68 -14.41
C GLY A 23 38.04 5.41 -14.15
N PRO A 24 38.39 4.57 -13.17
CA PRO A 24 37.84 3.23 -13.06
C PRO A 24 36.43 3.21 -12.44
N SER A 25 35.68 2.20 -12.89
CA SER A 25 34.48 1.59 -12.30
C SER A 25 33.21 2.43 -12.14
N SER A 26 32.25 2.12 -13.01
CA SER A 26 30.81 2.08 -12.72
C SER A 26 30.53 1.29 -11.42
N THR A 27 30.62 1.93 -10.27
CA THR A 27 29.98 1.44 -9.04
C THR A 27 28.58 2.07 -8.97
N PRO A 28 27.50 1.30 -8.76
CA PRO A 28 26.23 1.93 -8.40
C PRO A 28 26.47 2.76 -7.14
N LEU A 29 26.01 4.02 -7.15
CA LEU A 29 26.17 4.99 -6.06
C LEU A 29 25.67 4.45 -4.70
N PHE A 30 24.89 3.37 -4.71
CA PHE A 30 24.38 2.64 -3.57
C PHE A 30 24.73 1.16 -3.74
N THR A 31 25.32 0.55 -2.70
CA THR A 31 25.45 -0.91 -2.64
C THR A 31 24.06 -1.53 -2.45
N PRO A 32 23.83 -2.80 -2.83
CA PRO A 32 22.56 -3.49 -2.56
C PRO A 32 22.13 -3.40 -1.09
N THR A 33 23.10 -3.44 -0.18
CA THR A 33 22.90 -3.25 1.26
C THR A 33 22.42 -1.83 1.59
N MET A 34 22.97 -0.80 0.96
CA MET A 34 22.50 0.59 1.14
C MET A 34 21.10 0.80 0.54
N GLN A 35 20.79 0.15 -0.58
CA GLN A 35 19.46 0.19 -1.18
C GLN A 35 18.41 -0.48 -0.29
N ASP A 36 18.74 -1.63 0.31
CA ASP A 36 17.87 -2.31 1.28
C ASP A 36 17.65 -1.44 2.54
N ARG A 37 18.71 -0.80 3.05
CA ARG A 37 18.60 0.18 4.13
C ARG A 37 17.66 1.33 3.76
N GLN A 38 17.83 1.93 2.58
CA GLN A 38 16.96 3.00 2.10
C GLN A 38 15.51 2.53 1.94
N ALA A 39 15.27 1.34 1.37
CA ALA A 39 13.94 0.75 1.23
C ALA A 39 13.27 0.50 2.61
N ARG A 40 14.10 0.27 3.64
CA ARG A 40 13.68 0.16 5.04
C ARG A 40 13.61 1.49 5.78
N ASN A 41 13.85 2.63 5.11
CA ASN A 41 13.95 3.97 5.71
C ASN A 41 15.06 4.10 6.77
N LYS A 42 16.12 3.31 6.66
CA LYS A 42 17.34 3.43 7.46
C LYS A 42 18.36 4.33 6.74
N ASN A 43 19.26 4.94 7.49
CA ASN A 43 20.30 5.79 6.92
C ASN A 43 21.24 4.94 6.04
N PRO A 44 21.35 5.24 4.73
CA PRO A 44 22.20 4.48 3.82
C PRO A 44 23.70 4.62 4.10
N TYR A 45 24.13 5.66 4.84
CA TYR A 45 25.54 5.89 5.18
C TYR A 45 25.91 5.48 6.62
N SER A 46 24.99 4.86 7.37
CA SER A 46 25.29 4.36 8.72
C SER A 46 26.31 3.21 8.64
N SER A 47 27.50 3.43 9.21
CA SER A 47 28.54 2.43 9.44
C SER A 47 27.96 1.29 10.28
N SER A 48 28.26 0.05 9.91
CA SER A 48 27.76 -1.14 10.61
C SER A 48 28.31 -1.32 12.04
N ASP A 49 29.17 -0.41 12.49
CA ASP A 49 29.93 -0.48 13.75
C ASP A 49 29.35 0.42 14.88
N ASP A 50 28.35 1.26 14.60
CA ASP A 50 27.79 2.21 15.58
C ASP A 50 26.41 1.81 16.16
N GLU A 51 25.97 0.58 15.92
CA GLU A 51 24.68 0.06 16.41
C GLU A 51 24.90 -1.20 17.28
N ASP A 52 25.83 -1.14 18.25
CA ASP A 52 25.86 -2.12 19.35
C ASP A 52 24.91 -1.64 20.47
N SER A 53 23.61 -1.81 20.22
CA SER A 53 22.60 -1.81 21.27
C SER A 53 22.05 -3.23 21.35
N PRO A 54 22.47 -4.05 22.33
CA PRO A 54 21.99 -5.41 22.48
C PRO A 54 20.53 -5.41 22.98
N ASP A 55 19.59 -5.48 22.04
CA ASP A 55 18.19 -5.88 22.29
C ASP A 55 17.69 -6.74 21.11
N GLU A 56 18.50 -7.75 20.71
CA GLU A 56 18.16 -8.73 19.66
C GLU A 56 17.59 -10.05 20.24
N ASP A 57 16.69 -9.97 21.22
CA ASP A 57 15.92 -11.12 21.75
C ASP A 57 14.40 -10.86 21.74
N GLN A 58 13.91 -10.17 20.71
CA GLN A 58 12.48 -9.90 20.55
C GLN A 58 11.96 -10.04 19.10
N ASP A 59 12.63 -10.82 18.26
CA ASP A 59 12.34 -10.89 16.82
C ASP A 59 11.05 -11.63 16.42
N ASP A 60 10.33 -12.25 17.35
CA ASP A 60 9.03 -12.90 17.07
C ASP A 60 7.80 -12.07 17.48
N ARG A 61 7.98 -10.94 18.19
CA ARG A 61 6.83 -10.15 18.68
C ARG A 61 6.25 -9.17 17.66
N TYR A 62 7.04 -8.77 16.67
CA TYR A 62 6.58 -7.91 15.59
C TYR A 62 7.07 -8.50 14.28
N ASP A 63 6.18 -9.20 13.58
CA ASP A 63 6.36 -9.52 12.17
C ASP A 63 6.58 -8.21 11.40
N SER A 64 7.86 -7.87 11.22
CA SER A 64 8.35 -6.62 10.63
C SER A 64 8.31 -6.69 9.11
N SER A 65 7.48 -7.58 8.56
CA SER A 65 7.13 -7.59 7.15
C SER A 65 6.73 -6.19 6.67
N TYR A 66 7.16 -5.89 5.45
CA TYR A 66 6.80 -4.65 4.75
C TYR A 66 5.28 -4.43 4.74
N ALA A 67 4.50 -5.50 4.55
CA ALA A 67 3.04 -5.44 4.54
C ALA A 67 2.48 -4.93 5.88
N ASN A 68 2.96 -5.46 7.01
CA ASN A 68 2.53 -5.01 8.34
C ASN A 68 2.98 -3.57 8.62
N THR A 69 4.16 -3.19 8.14
CA THR A 69 4.65 -1.80 8.30
C THR A 69 3.78 -0.82 7.50
N GLN A 70 3.41 -1.15 6.27
CA GLN A 70 2.51 -0.33 5.46
C GLN A 70 1.11 -0.24 6.06
N LEU A 71 0.61 -1.37 6.58
CA LEU A 71 -0.67 -1.44 7.29
C LEU A 71 -0.69 -0.52 8.52
N ARG A 72 0.39 -0.50 9.31
CA ARG A 72 0.53 0.40 10.46
C ARG A 72 0.53 1.88 10.04
N ARG A 73 1.24 2.21 8.96
CA ARG A 73 1.27 3.59 8.42
C ARG A 73 -0.09 4.05 7.93
N ASP A 74 -0.79 3.20 7.18
CA ASP A 74 -2.14 3.48 6.68
C ASP A 74 -3.14 3.64 7.84
N ALA A 75 -3.04 2.80 8.87
CA ALA A 75 -3.86 2.94 10.08
C ALA A 75 -3.62 4.27 10.80
N ALA A 76 -2.37 4.74 10.88
CA ALA A 76 -2.05 6.05 11.47
C ALA A 76 -2.69 7.20 10.69
N ILE A 77 -2.55 7.21 9.36
CA ILE A 77 -3.16 8.23 8.48
C ILE A 77 -4.70 8.28 8.66
N LYS A 78 -5.33 7.11 8.79
CA LYS A 78 -6.77 7.01 9.03
C LYS A 78 -7.16 7.51 10.43
N LEU A 79 -6.31 7.29 11.44
CA LEU A 79 -6.57 7.70 12.81
C LEU A 79 -6.47 9.21 13.01
N ASP A 80 -5.58 9.86 12.27
CA ASP A 80 -5.34 11.31 12.30
C ASP A 80 -6.52 12.11 11.71
N ASN A 81 -7.25 11.52 10.76
CA ASN A 81 -8.35 12.18 10.06
C ASN A 81 -9.72 11.66 10.53
N PRO A 82 -10.52 12.43 11.29
CA PRO A 82 -11.81 11.97 11.81
C PRO A 82 -12.83 11.63 10.71
N GLU A 83 -12.75 12.30 9.55
CA GLU A 83 -13.60 12.02 8.39
C GLU A 83 -13.37 10.61 7.83
N LEU A 84 -12.10 10.15 7.79
CA LEU A 84 -11.77 8.79 7.34
C LEU A 84 -12.29 7.75 8.33
N VAL A 85 -12.19 8.01 9.64
CA VAL A 85 -12.75 7.12 10.67
C VAL A 85 -14.26 7.02 10.53
N MET A 86 -14.95 8.15 10.33
CA MET A 86 -16.41 8.20 10.19
C MET A 86 -16.88 7.45 8.93
N MET A 87 -16.24 7.70 7.78
CA MET A 87 -16.52 7.00 6.53
C MET A 87 -16.34 5.48 6.69
N LEU A 88 -15.25 5.04 7.35
CA LEU A 88 -14.99 3.63 7.58
C LEU A 88 -16.04 3.00 8.50
N ALA A 89 -16.42 3.69 9.57
CA ALA A 89 -17.45 3.24 10.51
C ALA A 89 -18.80 3.01 9.82
N GLN A 90 -19.21 3.95 8.95
CA GLN A 90 -20.43 3.83 8.14
C GLN A 90 -20.36 2.63 7.18
N SER A 91 -19.26 2.48 6.43
CA SER A 91 -19.11 1.36 5.48
C SER A 91 -19.10 -0.03 6.14
N ARG A 92 -18.64 -0.10 7.40
CA ARG A 92 -18.53 -1.35 8.17
C ARG A 92 -19.73 -1.60 9.09
N ASN A 93 -20.69 -0.67 9.16
CA ASN A 93 -21.79 -0.69 10.12
C ASN A 93 -21.32 -0.85 11.58
N GLU A 94 -20.18 -0.25 11.92
CA GLU A 94 -19.56 -0.28 13.24
C GLU A 94 -19.71 1.09 13.92
N SER A 95 -19.64 1.12 15.25
CA SER A 95 -19.59 2.41 15.95
C SER A 95 -18.24 3.11 15.72
N ILE A 96 -18.24 4.45 15.74
CA ILE A 96 -17.02 5.27 15.62
C ILE A 96 -15.94 4.87 16.65
N PRO A 97 -16.24 4.70 17.96
CA PRO A 97 -15.22 4.26 18.93
C PRO A 97 -14.72 2.83 18.67
N SER A 98 -15.58 1.92 18.19
CA SER A 98 -15.16 0.56 17.80
C SER A 98 -14.14 0.61 16.66
N THR A 99 -14.44 1.40 15.63
CA THR A 99 -13.56 1.59 14.47
C THR A 99 -12.22 2.22 14.85
N ARG A 100 -12.24 3.26 15.70
CA ARG A 100 -11.02 3.88 16.23
C ARG A 100 -10.16 2.86 16.98
N ARG A 101 -10.76 2.06 17.87
CA ARG A 101 -10.05 1.00 18.61
C ARG A 101 -9.45 -0.05 17.67
N TYR A 102 -10.16 -0.44 16.62
CA TYR A 102 -9.66 -1.37 15.62
C TYR A 102 -8.42 -0.82 14.89
N LEU A 103 -8.46 0.44 14.45
CA LEU A 103 -7.30 1.10 13.83
C LEU A 103 -6.12 1.26 14.79
N THR A 104 -6.37 1.57 16.07
CA THR A 104 -5.32 1.61 17.10
C THR A 104 -4.66 0.24 17.29
N LYS A 105 -5.43 -0.86 17.25
CA LYS A 105 -4.88 -2.22 17.32
C LYS A 105 -4.01 -2.56 16.11
N LEU A 106 -4.42 -2.13 14.92
CA LEU A 106 -3.63 -2.26 13.69
C LEU A 106 -2.31 -1.49 13.79
N MET A 107 -2.37 -0.22 14.18
CA MET A 107 -1.19 0.63 14.37
C MET A 107 -0.22 0.04 15.41
N GLY A 108 -0.74 -0.50 16.51
CA GLY A 108 0.04 -1.15 17.56
C GLY A 108 0.58 -2.54 17.20
N GLY A 109 0.33 -3.05 15.99
CA GLY A 109 0.82 -4.36 15.55
C GLY A 109 0.11 -5.57 16.19
N PHE A 110 -0.97 -5.36 16.93
CA PHE A 110 -1.78 -6.45 17.51
C PHE A 110 -2.58 -7.22 16.46
N ILE A 111 -2.80 -6.61 15.29
CA ILE A 111 -3.45 -7.23 14.13
C ILE A 111 -2.44 -7.25 12.98
N THR A 112 -2.06 -8.45 12.54
CA THR A 112 -1.15 -8.64 11.40
C THR A 112 -1.92 -8.81 10.10
N GLN A 113 -1.24 -8.56 8.98
CA GLN A 113 -1.79 -8.77 7.64
C GLN A 113 -2.31 -10.21 7.48
N ARG A 114 -1.57 -11.20 7.98
CA ARG A 114 -2.00 -12.61 8.01
C ARG A 114 -3.36 -12.80 8.69
N GLN A 115 -3.61 -12.11 9.81
CA GLN A 115 -4.88 -12.20 10.52
C GLN A 115 -6.03 -11.49 9.78
N LEU A 116 -5.74 -10.39 9.07
CA LEU A 116 -6.72 -9.74 8.20
C LEU A 116 -7.10 -10.63 7.02
N ASP A 117 -6.11 -11.25 6.38
CA ASP A 117 -6.32 -12.15 5.26
C ASP A 117 -7.11 -13.39 5.72
N ALA A 118 -6.81 -13.93 6.90
CA ALA A 118 -7.58 -15.01 7.51
C ALA A 118 -9.04 -14.60 7.82
N GLN A 119 -9.27 -13.38 8.29
CA GLN A 119 -10.62 -12.85 8.51
C GLN A 119 -11.37 -12.60 7.19
N ALA A 120 -10.69 -12.13 6.16
CA ALA A 120 -11.27 -11.96 4.83
C ALA A 120 -11.64 -13.31 4.22
N ALA A 121 -10.79 -14.32 4.36
CA ALA A 121 -11.09 -15.69 3.95
C ALA A 121 -12.28 -16.27 4.72
N ALA A 122 -12.34 -16.07 6.05
CA ALA A 122 -13.48 -16.50 6.86
C ALA A 122 -14.78 -15.77 6.51
N ALA A 123 -14.71 -14.48 6.14
CA ALA A 123 -15.85 -13.71 5.69
C ALA A 123 -16.34 -14.16 4.30
N ALA A 124 -15.42 -14.50 3.39
CA ALA A 124 -15.74 -15.02 2.07
C ALA A 124 -16.44 -16.40 2.12
N VAL A 125 -16.03 -17.27 3.05
CA VAL A 125 -16.68 -18.58 3.29
C VAL A 125 -18.10 -18.43 3.86
N LYS A 126 -18.41 -17.29 4.49
CA LYS A 126 -19.71 -17.04 5.13
C LYS A 126 -20.76 -16.42 4.22
N VAL A 127 -20.46 -16.11 2.96
CA VAL A 127 -21.46 -15.62 2.00
C VAL A 127 -22.38 -16.79 1.65
N PRO A 128 -23.63 -16.86 2.18
CA PRO A 128 -24.58 -17.85 1.72
C PRO A 128 -25.02 -17.43 0.31
N ASP A 129 -25.03 -18.36 -0.64
CA ASP A 129 -25.59 -18.12 -1.96
C ASP A 129 -26.95 -17.40 -1.82
N PRO A 130 -27.19 -16.28 -2.54
CA PRO A 130 -28.52 -15.71 -2.59
C PRO A 130 -29.44 -16.75 -3.24
N LYS A 131 -30.24 -17.45 -2.43
CA LYS A 131 -31.29 -18.35 -2.93
C LYS A 131 -32.13 -17.57 -3.94
N PRO A 132 -32.37 -18.08 -5.16
CA PRO A 132 -33.22 -17.39 -6.13
C PRO A 132 -34.65 -17.35 -5.56
N SER A 133 -35.08 -16.18 -5.08
CA SER A 133 -36.45 -15.99 -4.60
C SER A 133 -37.40 -16.02 -5.79
N THR A 134 -38.08 -17.15 -5.96
CA THR A 134 -39.23 -17.30 -6.84
C THR A 134 -40.46 -16.68 -6.16
N SER A 135 -41.03 -15.61 -6.73
CA SER A 135 -42.49 -15.41 -6.77
C SER A 135 -42.89 -14.15 -7.56
N ARG A 136 -43.62 -14.38 -8.66
CA ARG A 136 -44.46 -13.44 -9.43
C ARG A 136 -45.66 -12.99 -8.55
N PRO A 137 -46.36 -11.87 -8.83
CA PRO A 137 -47.48 -11.96 -9.76
C PRO A 137 -47.69 -10.73 -10.68
N THR A 138 -48.47 -10.96 -11.73
CA THR A 138 -49.03 -10.05 -12.74
C THR A 138 -49.94 -8.97 -12.17
N SER A 139 -49.95 -7.79 -12.77
CA SER A 139 -51.20 -7.04 -12.98
C SER A 139 -51.09 -6.04 -14.14
N THR A 140 -51.80 -6.35 -15.21
CA THR A 140 -52.18 -5.48 -16.34
C THR A 140 -52.82 -4.18 -15.88
N ARG A 141 -52.40 -3.04 -16.42
CA ARG A 141 -53.23 -1.81 -16.44
C ARG A 141 -53.14 -1.16 -17.83
N LYS A 142 -54.18 -1.39 -18.63
CA LYS A 142 -54.42 -0.78 -19.93
C LYS A 142 -55.10 0.57 -19.68
N THR A 143 -54.46 1.66 -20.09
CA THR A 143 -55.03 3.02 -20.06
C THR A 143 -55.93 3.24 -21.28
N ILE A 144 -56.93 4.09 -21.06
CA ILE A 144 -58.09 4.41 -21.90
C ILE A 144 -57.65 5.15 -23.16
#